data_AF-A0A7J9KC89-F1
#
_entry.id   AF-A0A7J9KC89-F1
#
_cell.length_a   1.000
_cell.length_b   1.000
_cell.length_c   1.000
_cell.angle_alpha   90.00
_cell.angle_beta   90.00
_cell.angle_gamma   90.00
#
_symmetry.space_group_name_H-M   'P 1'
#
loop_
_entity.id
_entity.type
_entity.pdbx_description
1 polymer ?
#
loop_
_entity_poly.entity_id
_entity_poly.type
_entity_poly.pdbx_seq_one_letter_code
_entity_poly.pdbx_strand_id
1 'polypeptide(L)'
;MTRLGKVPADIRKEHKGFDEWDFVVSRHDHPSILQILIDGRDPNAIDIEGKALPTLVYLAREKRPQIHHNFKAGALNALIRISSRISNAPFVLNVDCDMHSNNSKAIRDALCFFLDEENGREIGYVQYPQTFGNLTKNEIYGSFRVVMKLELAGFDGNGGPCYIGTGCVHRRESLCGLKYSKELVVEWKAMKYDRKIIEKASSIEGNCKALASCTYEENTPWGKEISSSWGIPYLYVIVVHRVHSLVEFVWLGGTVR
;
A
#
# COMPACT_ATOMS: atom_id res chain seq x y z
N MET A 1 -28.72 8.25 15.45
CA MET A 1 -27.44 8.86 15.88
C MET A 1 -26.52 7.75 16.40
N THR A 2 -25.74 7.16 15.49
CA THR A 2 -24.76 6.10 15.77
C THR A 2 -23.55 6.71 16.50
N ARG A 3 -23.59 6.65 17.83
CA ARG A 3 -22.49 7.08 18.71
C ARG A 3 -21.33 6.09 18.58
N LEU A 4 -20.21 6.55 18.00
CA LEU A 4 -18.87 5.95 17.97
C LEU A 4 -18.84 4.46 17.57
N GLY A 5 -18.26 4.15 16.40
CA GLY A 5 -17.94 2.79 15.93
C GLY A 5 -16.92 2.05 16.82
N LYS A 6 -17.21 1.93 18.11
CA LYS A 6 -16.48 1.15 19.08
C LYS A 6 -17.04 -0.25 19.09
N VAL A 7 -16.15 -1.24 19.01
CA VAL A 7 -16.51 -2.64 19.21
C VAL A 7 -17.14 -2.78 20.60
N PRO A 8 -18.34 -3.39 20.72
CA PRO A 8 -19.00 -3.65 22.00
C PRO A 8 -18.07 -4.36 23.01
N ALA A 9 -18.18 -4.00 24.29
CA ALA A 9 -17.24 -4.44 25.32
C ALA A 9 -17.31 -5.95 25.61
N ASP A 10 -18.49 -6.53 25.42
CA ASP A 10 -18.79 -7.97 25.40
C ASP A 10 -18.03 -8.68 24.29
N ILE A 11 -18.15 -8.23 23.03
CA ILE A 11 -17.38 -8.77 21.89
C ILE A 11 -15.86 -8.64 22.14
N ARG A 12 -15.43 -7.53 22.74
CA ARG A 12 -14.01 -7.30 23.06
C ARG A 12 -13.48 -8.25 24.15
N LYS A 13 -14.34 -8.72 25.06
CA LYS A 13 -13.98 -9.70 26.10
C LYS A 13 -13.90 -11.13 25.56
N GLU A 14 -14.66 -11.44 24.51
CA GLU A 14 -14.61 -12.74 23.84
C GLU A 14 -13.40 -12.87 22.91
N HIS A 15 -12.86 -11.74 22.45
CA HIS A 15 -11.72 -11.71 21.56
C HIS A 15 -10.42 -12.06 22.32
N LYS A 16 -9.85 -13.24 22.05
CA LYS A 16 -8.62 -13.73 22.70
C LYS A 16 -7.35 -12.99 22.28
N GLY A 17 -7.43 -12.09 21.30
CA GLY A 17 -6.25 -11.39 20.77
C GLY A 17 -5.40 -12.34 19.91
N PHE A 18 -4.14 -11.98 19.69
CA PHE A 18 -3.18 -12.89 19.07
C PHE A 18 -2.28 -13.41 20.18
N ASP A 19 -2.30 -14.72 20.42
CA ASP A 19 -1.57 -15.37 21.50
C ASP A 19 -0.07 -15.01 21.45
N GLU A 20 0.49 -14.75 20.26
CA GLU A 20 1.88 -14.32 20.13
C GLU A 20 2.18 -12.96 20.78
N TRP A 21 1.21 -12.05 20.92
CA TRP A 21 1.42 -10.77 21.60
C TRP A 21 1.64 -10.93 23.11
N ASP A 22 1.14 -12.01 23.72
CA ASP A 22 1.31 -12.26 25.15
C ASP A 22 2.78 -12.56 25.51
N PHE A 23 3.58 -12.97 24.52
CA PHE A 23 5.00 -13.25 24.66
C PHE A 23 5.90 -12.09 24.19
N VAL A 24 5.32 -10.95 23.82
CA VAL A 24 6.09 -9.81 23.32
C VAL A 24 6.70 -9.00 24.46
N VAL A 25 8.03 -8.87 24.39
CA VAL A 25 8.83 -8.12 25.37
C VAL A 25 8.59 -6.61 25.22
N SER A 26 8.62 -6.07 23.99
CA SER A 26 8.34 -4.64 23.76
C SER A 26 7.93 -4.33 22.32
N ARG A 27 7.40 -3.12 22.08
CA ARG A 27 7.10 -2.63 20.72
C ARG A 27 8.32 -2.49 19.78
N HIS A 28 9.53 -2.57 20.32
CA HIS A 28 10.79 -2.50 19.56
C HIS A 28 11.53 -3.86 19.54
N ASP A 29 11.02 -4.86 20.27
CA ASP A 29 11.61 -6.19 20.37
C ASP A 29 10.50 -7.24 20.43
N HIS A 30 10.17 -7.76 19.26
CA HIS A 30 9.12 -8.75 19.09
C HIS A 30 9.31 -9.57 17.81
N PRO A 31 8.94 -10.87 17.80
CA PRO A 31 8.94 -11.68 16.59
C PRO A 31 7.92 -11.16 15.57
N SER A 32 7.96 -11.71 14.36
CA SER A 32 6.90 -11.48 13.38
C SER A 32 5.62 -12.23 13.80
N ILE A 33 4.49 -11.52 13.69
CA ILE A 33 3.15 -12.04 13.96
C ILE A 33 2.38 -11.91 12.66
N LEU A 34 1.89 -13.03 12.15
CA LEU A 34 1.17 -13.13 10.89
C LEU A 34 -0.04 -14.03 11.11
N GLN A 35 -1.22 -13.51 10.81
CA GLN A 35 -2.46 -14.26 10.94
C GLN A 35 -3.44 -13.94 9.82
N ILE A 36 -4.05 -14.96 9.26
CA ILE A 36 -5.13 -14.87 8.29
C ILE A 36 -6.44 -14.86 9.08
N LEU A 37 -6.99 -13.66 9.26
CA LEU A 37 -8.21 -13.42 10.03
C LEU A 37 -9.46 -13.92 9.31
N ILE A 38 -9.48 -13.72 7.99
CA ILE A 38 -10.52 -14.23 7.11
C ILE A 38 -9.77 -14.90 5.97
N ASP A 39 -9.96 -16.20 5.80
CA ASP A 39 -9.46 -16.90 4.62
C ASP A 39 -10.56 -16.92 3.56
N GLY A 40 -10.51 -16.00 2.58
CA GLY A 40 -11.49 -15.95 1.48
C GLY A 40 -11.49 -17.18 0.56
N ARG A 41 -10.60 -18.15 0.79
CA ARG A 41 -10.60 -19.46 0.12
C ARG A 41 -11.45 -20.49 0.89
N ASP A 42 -11.74 -20.23 2.17
CA ASP A 42 -12.61 -21.06 2.99
C ASP A 42 -14.07 -20.88 2.53
N PRO A 43 -14.77 -21.96 2.13
CA PRO A 43 -16.19 -21.90 1.77
C PRO A 43 -17.09 -21.35 2.89
N ASN A 44 -16.64 -21.41 4.15
CA ASN A 44 -17.39 -20.89 5.29
C ASN A 44 -17.15 -19.39 5.53
N ALA A 45 -16.17 -18.77 4.87
CA ALA A 45 -15.91 -17.34 4.94
C ALA A 45 -16.90 -16.56 4.06
N ILE A 46 -18.18 -16.61 4.45
CA ILE A 46 -19.28 -15.93 3.77
C ILE A 46 -19.98 -14.94 4.70
N ASP A 47 -20.57 -13.90 4.14
CA ASP A 47 -21.44 -12.98 4.86
C ASP A 47 -22.85 -13.56 5.09
N ILE A 48 -23.70 -12.78 5.75
CA ILE A 48 -25.10 -13.15 6.04
C ILE A 48 -25.96 -13.35 4.78
N GLU A 49 -25.54 -12.82 3.63
CA GLU A 49 -26.19 -12.97 2.33
C GLU A 49 -25.61 -14.14 1.52
N GLY A 50 -24.66 -14.89 2.10
CA GLY A 50 -23.97 -16.00 1.47
C GLY A 50 -22.93 -15.57 0.43
N LYS A 51 -22.43 -14.33 0.48
CA LYS A 51 -21.35 -13.84 -0.39
C LYS A 51 -19.99 -14.09 0.26
N ALA A 52 -19.03 -14.56 -0.53
CA ALA A 52 -17.66 -14.78 -0.06
C ALA A 52 -17.02 -13.47 0.42
N LEU A 53 -16.39 -13.53 1.59
CA LEU A 53 -15.63 -12.43 2.17
C LEU A 53 -14.21 -12.38 1.58
N PRO A 54 -13.62 -11.19 1.44
CA PRO A 54 -12.23 -11.06 1.01
C PRO A 54 -11.27 -11.59 2.07
N THR A 55 -10.14 -12.15 1.63
CA THR A 55 -9.06 -12.55 2.54
C THR A 55 -8.55 -11.34 3.32
N LEU A 56 -8.53 -11.45 4.65
CA LEU A 56 -8.02 -10.43 5.55
C LEU A 56 -6.81 -10.99 6.31
N VAL A 57 -5.68 -10.29 6.23
CA VAL A 57 -4.42 -10.71 6.85
C VAL A 57 -3.91 -9.62 7.78
N TYR A 58 -3.60 -10.01 9.00
CA TYR A 58 -2.89 -9.19 9.97
C TYR A 58 -1.39 -9.49 9.90
N LEU A 59 -0.56 -8.45 9.86
CA LEU A 59 0.90 -8.57 9.90
C LEU A 59 1.49 -7.54 10.85
N ALA A 60 2.27 -8.03 11.82
CA ALA A 60 3.30 -7.28 12.50
C ALA A 60 4.65 -7.90 12.14
N ARG A 61 5.50 -7.14 11.44
CA ARG A 61 6.86 -7.60 11.11
C ARG A 61 7.75 -7.66 12.34
N GLU A 62 8.76 -8.50 12.30
CA GLU A 62 9.74 -8.60 13.39
C GLU A 62 10.46 -7.25 13.59
N LYS A 63 10.76 -6.95 14.85
CA LYS A 63 11.63 -5.84 15.22
C LYS A 63 12.62 -6.31 16.27
N ARG A 64 13.86 -5.84 16.14
CA ARG A 64 14.93 -5.98 17.12
C ARG A 64 15.55 -4.61 17.36
N PRO A 65 15.93 -4.25 18.60
CA PRO A 65 16.46 -2.91 18.92
C PRO A 65 17.70 -2.52 18.10
N GLN A 66 18.50 -3.49 17.68
CA GLN A 66 19.75 -3.27 16.95
C GLN A 66 19.57 -3.09 15.44
N ILE A 67 18.38 -3.33 14.91
CA ILE A 67 18.12 -3.32 13.47
C ILE A 67 17.21 -2.15 13.10
N HIS A 68 17.69 -1.29 12.22
CA HIS A 68 16.90 -0.16 11.75
C HIS A 68 15.70 -0.65 10.93
N HIS A 69 14.51 -0.26 11.34
CA HIS A 69 13.29 -0.82 10.78
C HIS A 69 12.72 -0.04 9.59
N ASN A 70 13.31 1.09 9.17
CA ASN A 70 12.87 1.85 7.98
C ASN A 70 11.38 2.29 8.00
N PHE A 71 10.83 2.56 9.19
CA PHE A 71 9.47 3.08 9.41
C PHE A 71 8.38 2.49 8.47
N LYS A 72 7.71 3.34 7.68
CA LYS A 72 6.64 2.98 6.73
C LYS A 72 7.17 2.19 5.53
N ALA A 73 8.34 2.54 5.01
CA ALA A 73 8.94 1.85 3.87
C ALA A 73 9.21 0.36 4.20
N GLY A 74 9.83 0.08 5.35
CA GLY A 74 10.08 -1.29 5.80
C GLY A 74 8.79 -2.08 6.08
N ALA A 75 7.71 -1.41 6.48
CA ALA A 75 6.41 -2.05 6.65
C ALA A 75 5.78 -2.42 5.30
N LEU A 76 5.78 -1.50 4.33
CA LEU A 76 5.27 -1.76 2.98
C LEU A 76 6.08 -2.86 2.27
N ASN A 77 7.41 -2.87 2.42
CA ASN A 77 8.25 -3.92 1.85
C ASN A 77 7.89 -5.31 2.41
N ALA A 78 7.72 -5.42 3.73
CA ALA A 78 7.29 -6.67 4.36
C ALA A 78 5.92 -7.12 3.84
N LEU A 79 4.96 -6.20 3.68
CA LEU A 79 3.65 -6.49 3.11
C LEU A 79 3.72 -6.97 1.64
N ILE A 80 4.59 -6.38 0.82
CA ILE A 80 4.78 -6.83 -0.57
C ILE A 80 5.32 -8.26 -0.61
N ARG A 81 6.30 -8.60 0.24
CA ARG A 81 6.87 -9.95 0.34
C ARG A 81 5.87 -10.98 0.85
N ILE A 82 5.12 -10.65 1.90
CA ILE A 82 4.10 -11.56 2.45
C ILE A 82 2.95 -11.77 1.45
N SER A 83 2.49 -10.69 0.82
CA SER A 83 1.39 -10.78 -0.15
C SER A 83 1.75 -11.60 -1.40
N SER A 84 3.03 -11.69 -1.79
CA SER A 84 3.45 -12.53 -2.92
C SER A 84 3.26 -14.03 -2.64
N ARG A 85 3.30 -14.46 -1.37
CA ARG A 85 3.01 -15.85 -0.99
C ARG A 85 1.53 -16.12 -0.76
N ILE A 86 0.78 -15.14 -0.27
CA ILE A 86 -0.63 -15.34 0.09
C ILE A 86 -1.54 -15.22 -1.13
N SER A 87 -1.53 -14.06 -1.81
CA SER A 87 -2.47 -13.78 -2.91
C SER A 87 -1.78 -13.64 -4.27
N ASN A 88 -0.49 -13.30 -4.25
CA ASN A 88 0.32 -12.93 -5.40
C ASN A 88 -0.40 -11.98 -6.37
N ALA A 89 -1.16 -11.02 -5.83
CA ALA A 89 -1.99 -10.14 -6.65
C ALA A 89 -1.12 -9.25 -7.56
N PRO A 90 -1.43 -9.10 -8.86
CA PRO A 90 -0.61 -8.34 -9.81
C PRO A 90 -0.61 -6.83 -9.55
N PHE A 91 -1.65 -6.34 -8.86
CA PHE A 91 -1.80 -4.94 -8.51
C PHE A 91 -1.87 -4.80 -6.98
N VAL A 92 -1.28 -3.73 -6.46
CA VAL A 92 -1.19 -3.44 -5.02
C VAL A 92 -1.65 -2.02 -4.77
N LEU A 93 -2.72 -1.84 -4.00
CA LEU A 93 -3.16 -0.53 -3.53
C LEU A 93 -2.61 -0.29 -2.12
N ASN A 94 -1.96 0.86 -1.90
CA ASN A 94 -1.61 1.31 -0.55
C ASN A 94 -2.53 2.46 -0.09
N VAL A 95 -2.97 2.40 1.17
CA VAL A 95 -3.87 3.39 1.78
C VAL A 95 -3.43 3.66 3.22
N ASP A 96 -3.40 4.93 3.60
CA ASP A 96 -3.14 5.36 4.97
C ASP A 96 -4.37 5.21 5.88
N CYS A 97 -4.14 5.12 7.19
CA CYS A 97 -5.20 4.80 8.16
C CYS A 97 -6.25 5.91 8.35
N ASP A 98 -5.95 7.12 7.92
CA ASP A 98 -6.85 8.28 7.92
C ASP A 98 -7.58 8.45 6.57
N MET A 99 -7.35 7.54 5.62
CA MET A 99 -7.94 7.57 4.29
C MET A 99 -8.91 6.39 4.07
N HIS A 100 -9.96 6.62 3.29
CA HIS A 100 -10.87 5.58 2.84
C HIS A 100 -11.30 5.85 1.39
N SER A 101 -11.65 4.80 0.67
CA SER A 101 -12.21 4.97 -0.68
C SER A 101 -13.62 5.55 -0.59
N ASN A 102 -13.88 6.60 -1.35
CA ASN A 102 -15.19 7.21 -1.49
C ASN A 102 -15.97 6.69 -2.72
N ASN A 103 -15.36 5.82 -3.52
CA ASN A 103 -15.96 5.26 -4.74
C ASN A 103 -15.67 3.76 -4.82
N SER A 104 -16.73 2.94 -4.81
CA SER A 104 -16.61 1.47 -4.95
C SER A 104 -16.07 1.03 -6.31
N LYS A 105 -16.07 1.91 -7.31
CA LYS A 105 -15.54 1.65 -8.66
C LYS A 105 -14.07 2.02 -8.80
N ALA A 106 -13.42 2.62 -7.80
CA ALA A 106 -12.05 3.11 -7.91
C ALA A 106 -11.07 2.05 -8.42
N ILE A 107 -11.10 0.83 -7.87
CA ILE A 107 -10.20 -0.24 -8.35
C ILE A 107 -10.47 -0.59 -9.81
N ARG A 108 -11.74 -0.68 -10.21
CA ARG A 108 -12.11 -0.97 -11.60
C ARG A 108 -11.62 0.12 -12.54
N ASP A 109 -11.78 1.38 -12.15
CA ASP A 109 -11.38 2.53 -12.95
C ASP A 109 -9.83 2.59 -13.08
N ALA A 110 -9.08 2.25 -12.01
CA ALA A 110 -7.62 2.11 -12.08
C ALA A 110 -7.19 0.98 -13.05
N LEU A 111 -7.90 -0.14 -13.03
CA LEU A 111 -7.61 -1.27 -13.92
C LEU A 111 -7.80 -0.92 -15.40
N CYS A 112 -8.69 0.02 -15.76
CA CYS A 112 -8.83 0.48 -17.15
C CYS A 112 -7.51 1.00 -17.71
N PHE A 113 -6.71 1.72 -16.91
CA PHE A 113 -5.40 2.21 -17.33
C PHE A 113 -4.41 1.06 -17.53
N PHE A 114 -4.30 0.13 -16.57
CA PHE A 114 -3.35 -0.98 -16.66
C PHE A 114 -3.66 -2.00 -17.75
N LEU A 115 -4.94 -2.13 -18.10
CA LEU A 115 -5.44 -3.08 -19.08
C LEU A 115 -5.62 -2.46 -20.47
N ASP A 116 -5.30 -1.19 -20.65
CA ASP A 116 -5.24 -0.55 -21.95
C ASP A 116 -4.22 -1.26 -22.86
N GLU A 117 -4.65 -1.64 -24.06
CA GLU A 117 -3.85 -2.49 -24.94
C GLU A 117 -2.64 -1.77 -25.54
N GLU A 118 -2.76 -0.46 -25.70
CA GLU A 118 -1.76 0.42 -26.30
C GLU A 118 -0.75 0.88 -25.25
N ASN A 119 -1.22 1.55 -24.20
CA ASN A 119 -0.37 2.27 -23.24
C ASN A 119 -0.26 1.57 -21.89
N GLY A 120 -1.16 0.66 -21.54
CA GLY A 120 -1.23 0.06 -20.19
C GLY A 120 0.04 -0.68 -19.76
N ARG A 121 0.87 -1.08 -20.72
CA ARG A 121 2.19 -1.74 -20.50
C ARG A 121 3.24 -0.80 -19.91
N GLU A 122 3.12 0.49 -20.18
CA GLU A 122 4.08 1.52 -19.74
C GLU A 122 3.69 2.09 -18.36
N ILE A 123 2.48 1.77 -17.89
CA ILE A 123 1.95 2.28 -16.62
C ILE A 123 2.44 1.43 -15.45
N GLY A 124 3.30 2.03 -14.63
CA GLY A 124 3.82 1.45 -13.39
C GLY A 124 2.87 1.62 -12.20
N TYR A 125 2.09 2.70 -12.15
CA TYR A 125 1.08 2.94 -11.12
C TYR A 125 0.03 3.95 -11.57
N VAL A 126 -1.10 4.00 -10.86
CA VAL A 126 -2.18 4.99 -11.01
C VAL A 126 -2.39 5.67 -9.66
N GLN A 127 -2.14 6.98 -9.61
CA GLN A 127 -2.26 7.79 -8.40
C GLN A 127 -3.62 8.50 -8.34
N TYR A 128 -4.40 8.26 -7.28
CA TYR A 128 -5.62 9.03 -7.02
C TYR A 128 -5.31 10.33 -6.26
N PRO A 129 -6.03 11.43 -6.54
CA PRO A 129 -5.91 12.66 -5.76
C PRO A 129 -6.48 12.48 -4.35
N GLN A 130 -5.81 13.07 -3.37
CA GLN A 130 -6.30 13.07 -1.97
C GLN A 130 -7.33 14.18 -1.77
N THR A 131 -8.43 13.85 -1.08
CA THR A 131 -9.47 14.82 -0.71
C THR A 131 -9.69 14.78 0.79
N PHE A 132 -9.59 15.94 1.43
CA PHE A 132 -9.80 16.10 2.87
C PHE A 132 -11.22 16.60 3.15
N GLY A 133 -11.87 16.00 4.14
CA GLY A 133 -13.18 16.45 4.63
C GLY A 133 -13.08 17.71 5.51
N ASN A 134 -14.24 18.27 5.87
CA ASN A 134 -14.38 19.38 6.84
C ASN A 134 -13.60 20.67 6.51
N LEU A 135 -13.34 20.93 5.24
CA LEU A 135 -12.68 22.16 4.81
C LEU A 135 -13.65 23.35 4.89
N THR A 136 -13.22 24.43 5.52
CA THR A 136 -13.99 25.69 5.57
C THR A 136 -13.99 26.40 4.21
N LYS A 137 -14.95 27.29 4.00
CA LYS A 137 -15.00 28.13 2.78
C LYS A 137 -13.79 29.06 2.70
N ASN A 138 -13.37 29.62 3.83
CA ASN A 138 -12.22 30.50 3.98
C ASN A 138 -11.08 29.74 4.67
N GLU A 139 -10.61 28.69 4.01
CA GLU A 139 -9.48 27.91 4.49
C GLU A 139 -8.20 28.72 4.21
N ILE A 140 -7.49 29.13 5.28
CA ILE A 140 -6.30 30.00 5.21
C ILE A 140 -4.98 29.23 5.37
N TYR A 141 -5.02 27.96 5.78
CA TYR A 141 -3.83 27.13 5.99
C TYR A 141 -3.30 26.51 4.69
N GLY A 142 -3.87 26.86 3.54
CA GLY A 142 -3.36 26.44 2.23
C GLY A 142 -3.52 24.95 2.03
N SER A 143 -4.76 24.44 2.14
CA SER A 143 -5.05 23.03 1.82
C SER A 143 -4.40 22.60 0.49
N PHE A 144 -3.97 21.34 0.38
CA PHE A 144 -3.34 20.73 -0.80
C PHE A 144 -4.20 20.73 -2.09
N ARG A 145 -5.26 21.54 -2.18
CA ARG A 145 -6.20 21.62 -3.29
C ARG A 145 -5.53 21.97 -4.63
N VAL A 146 -4.58 22.92 -4.65
CA VAL A 146 -3.89 23.28 -5.91
C VAL A 146 -3.09 22.08 -6.42
N VAL A 147 -2.27 21.50 -5.56
CA VAL A 147 -1.49 20.29 -5.87
C VAL A 147 -2.41 19.16 -6.36
N MET A 148 -3.49 18.88 -5.62
CA MET A 148 -4.35 17.73 -5.89
C MET A 148 -5.30 17.91 -7.08
N LYS A 149 -5.72 19.15 -7.40
CA LYS A 149 -6.72 19.40 -8.46
C LYS A 149 -6.12 19.94 -9.75
N LEU A 150 -4.96 20.60 -9.69
CA LEU A 150 -4.34 21.24 -10.85
C LEU A 150 -3.01 20.58 -11.18
N GLU A 151 -2.07 20.53 -10.23
CA GLU A 151 -0.71 20.09 -10.53
C GLU A 151 -0.63 18.59 -10.87
N LEU A 152 -1.34 17.72 -10.14
CA LEU A 152 -1.39 16.28 -10.45
C LEU A 152 -1.84 16.02 -11.90
N ALA A 153 -2.88 16.73 -12.35
CA ALA A 153 -3.37 16.62 -13.72
C ALA A 153 -2.38 17.20 -14.73
N GLY A 154 -1.66 18.27 -14.37
CA GLY A 154 -0.60 18.84 -15.19
C GLY A 154 0.57 17.88 -15.39
N PHE A 155 1.01 17.19 -14.33
CA PHE A 155 2.08 16.19 -14.40
C PHE A 155 1.69 14.97 -15.24
N ASP A 156 0.39 14.64 -15.32
CA ASP A 156 -0.09 13.55 -16.17
C ASP A 156 0.23 13.80 -17.66
N GLY A 157 0.24 15.06 -18.10
CA GLY A 157 0.71 15.44 -19.43
C GLY A 157 2.22 15.31 -19.66
N ASN A 158 3.00 15.05 -18.61
CA ASN A 158 4.47 14.95 -18.65
C ASN A 158 4.99 13.69 -17.94
N GLY A 159 4.43 12.53 -18.27
CA GLY A 159 4.91 11.22 -17.79
C GLY A 159 4.29 10.73 -16.50
N GLY A 160 3.31 11.45 -15.94
CA GLY A 160 2.49 10.99 -14.83
C GLY A 160 2.76 11.74 -13.51
N PRO A 161 1.77 11.78 -12.60
CA PRO A 161 1.93 12.36 -11.28
C PRO A 161 2.92 11.58 -10.42
N CYS A 162 3.62 12.28 -9.51
CA CYS A 162 4.44 11.64 -8.50
C CYS A 162 3.60 10.82 -7.52
N TYR A 163 4.19 9.77 -6.95
CA TYR A 163 3.60 9.04 -5.83
C TYR A 163 3.57 9.90 -4.56
N ILE A 164 2.38 10.04 -3.95
CA ILE A 164 2.12 10.94 -2.81
C ILE A 164 1.80 10.21 -1.49
N GLY A 165 2.04 8.90 -1.40
CA GLY A 165 2.01 8.16 -0.12
C GLY A 165 0.83 7.27 0.18
N THR A 166 -0.28 7.47 -0.52
CA THR A 166 -1.57 6.81 -0.27
C THR A 166 -2.44 6.92 -1.52
N GLY A 167 -3.43 6.05 -1.65
CA GLY A 167 -4.38 6.06 -2.77
C GLY A 167 -3.73 5.76 -4.11
N CYS A 168 -2.65 4.98 -4.13
CA CYS A 168 -1.94 4.63 -5.34
C CYS A 168 -2.07 3.13 -5.63
N VAL A 169 -2.57 2.79 -6.81
CA VAL A 169 -2.59 1.40 -7.29
C VAL A 169 -1.31 1.18 -8.07
N HIS A 170 -0.47 0.26 -7.62
CA HIS A 170 0.80 -0.05 -8.25
C HIS A 170 0.74 -1.40 -8.98
N ARG A 171 1.46 -1.50 -10.10
CA ARG A 171 1.84 -2.77 -10.70
C ARG A 171 2.91 -3.42 -9.82
N ARG A 172 2.71 -4.68 -9.44
CA ARG A 172 3.63 -5.41 -8.54
C ARG A 172 5.05 -5.48 -9.11
N GLU A 173 5.18 -5.73 -10.41
CA GLU A 173 6.49 -5.83 -11.07
C GLU A 173 7.27 -4.54 -10.91
N SER A 174 6.63 -3.39 -11.16
CA SER A 174 7.23 -2.07 -10.99
C SER A 174 7.66 -1.81 -9.56
N LEU A 175 6.86 -2.21 -8.55
CA LEU A 175 7.27 -2.13 -7.14
C LEU A 175 8.47 -3.04 -6.82
N CYS A 176 8.55 -4.19 -7.49
CA CYS A 176 9.65 -5.14 -7.36
C CYS A 176 10.88 -4.77 -8.19
N GLY A 177 10.92 -3.59 -8.83
CA GLY A 177 12.04 -3.14 -9.66
C GLY A 177 12.15 -3.88 -11.01
N LEU A 178 11.11 -4.60 -11.41
CA LEU A 178 11.06 -5.34 -12.66
C LEU A 178 10.41 -4.50 -13.76
N LYS A 179 10.87 -4.69 -15.00
CA LYS A 179 10.17 -4.18 -16.18
C LYS A 179 9.04 -5.14 -16.54
N TYR A 180 7.88 -4.58 -16.88
CA TYR A 180 6.74 -5.38 -17.32
C TYR A 180 7.05 -6.13 -18.62
N SER A 181 6.62 -7.39 -18.71
CA SER A 181 6.77 -8.22 -19.91
C SER A 181 5.49 -9.03 -20.18
N LYS A 182 5.25 -9.42 -21.43
CA LYS A 182 4.03 -10.17 -21.80
C LYS A 182 4.02 -11.59 -21.24
N GLU A 183 5.21 -12.15 -21.01
CA GLU A 183 5.43 -13.48 -20.47
C GLU A 183 4.93 -13.58 -19.01
N LEU A 184 5.15 -12.53 -18.21
CA LEU A 184 4.64 -12.43 -16.83
C LEU A 184 3.11 -12.47 -16.74
N VAL A 185 2.40 -11.94 -17.75
CA VAL A 185 0.93 -12.02 -17.82
C VAL A 185 0.45 -13.46 -18.00
N VAL A 186 1.18 -14.25 -18.78
CA VAL A 186 0.88 -15.68 -18.99
C VAL A 186 1.11 -16.43 -17.68
N GLU A 187 2.20 -16.14 -16.97
CA GLU A 187 2.47 -16.70 -15.65
C GLU A 187 1.38 -16.34 -14.63
N TRP A 188 0.93 -15.09 -14.57
CA TRP A 188 -0.16 -14.68 -13.67
C TRP A 188 -1.47 -15.41 -13.95
N LYS A 189 -1.80 -15.58 -15.23
CA LYS A 189 -2.98 -16.34 -15.65
C LYS A 189 -2.84 -17.81 -15.25
N ALA A 190 -1.67 -18.42 -15.43
CA ALA A 190 -1.39 -19.80 -15.02
C ALA A 190 -1.45 -19.99 -13.49
N MET A 191 -0.85 -19.08 -12.70
CA MET A 191 -0.90 -19.10 -11.22
C MET A 191 -2.32 -18.95 -10.66
N LYS A 192 -3.24 -18.32 -11.40
CA LYS A 192 -4.67 -18.27 -11.02
C LYS A 192 -5.31 -19.66 -11.04
N TYR A 193 -4.84 -20.57 -11.90
CA TYR A 193 -5.33 -21.95 -11.98
C TYR A 193 -4.68 -22.88 -10.93
N ASP A 194 -3.43 -22.60 -10.53
CA ASP A 194 -2.67 -23.41 -9.57
C ASP A 194 -3.10 -23.22 -8.10
N ARG A 195 -3.88 -22.16 -7.82
CA ARG A 195 -4.50 -21.89 -6.50
C ARG A 195 -5.46 -22.97 -5.98
N LYS A 196 -5.67 -24.06 -6.73
CA LYS A 196 -6.40 -25.26 -6.28
C LYS A 196 -5.61 -26.12 -5.29
N ILE A 197 -4.31 -25.90 -5.08
CA ILE A 197 -3.57 -26.52 -3.99
C ILE A 197 -3.88 -25.74 -2.70
N ILE A 198 -4.89 -26.19 -1.96
CA ILE A 198 -5.37 -25.55 -0.73
C ILE A 198 -4.43 -25.91 0.42
N GLU A 199 -3.29 -25.21 0.51
CA GLU A 199 -2.54 -25.17 1.76
C GLU A 199 -3.39 -24.51 2.85
N LYS A 200 -3.47 -25.17 4.02
CA LYS A 200 -4.18 -24.63 5.19
C LYS A 200 -3.58 -23.27 5.58
N ALA A 201 -4.43 -22.33 6.01
CA ALA A 201 -4.02 -21.01 6.46
C ALA A 201 -2.85 -21.04 7.47
N SER A 202 -2.92 -21.94 8.46
CA SER A 202 -1.87 -22.11 9.47
C SER A 202 -0.50 -22.51 8.90
N SER A 203 -0.47 -23.30 7.82
CA SER A 203 0.76 -23.67 7.12
C SER A 203 1.38 -22.46 6.42
N ILE A 204 0.54 -21.65 5.76
CA ILE A 204 0.97 -20.44 5.06
C ILE A 204 1.51 -19.42 6.07
N GLU A 205 0.82 -19.24 7.20
CA GLU A 205 1.26 -18.37 8.29
C GLU A 205 2.66 -18.75 8.77
N GLY A 206 2.88 -20.04 9.09
CA GLY A 206 4.18 -20.55 9.51
C GLY A 206 5.29 -20.31 8.48
N ASN A 207 5.02 -20.64 7.21
CA ASN A 207 6.00 -20.52 6.13
C ASN A 207 6.33 -19.06 5.77
N CYS A 208 5.40 -18.14 5.99
CA CYS A 208 5.57 -16.74 5.61
C CYS A 208 6.23 -15.88 6.70
N LYS A 209 6.22 -16.29 7.98
CA LYS A 209 6.79 -15.50 9.10
C LYS A 209 8.24 -15.06 8.84
N ALA A 210 9.05 -15.89 8.18
CA ALA A 210 10.44 -15.57 7.83
C ALA A 210 10.59 -14.40 6.84
N LEU A 211 9.60 -14.17 5.95
CA LEU A 211 9.62 -13.06 4.99
C LEU A 211 9.40 -11.69 5.65
N ALA A 212 8.88 -11.69 6.88
CA ALA A 212 8.69 -10.52 7.72
C ALA A 212 9.81 -10.35 8.76
N SER A 213 10.91 -11.09 8.63
CA SER A 213 12.11 -10.92 9.46
C SER A 213 12.71 -9.53 9.32
N CYS A 214 13.27 -9.03 10.42
CA CYS A 214 13.99 -7.76 10.46
C CYS A 214 15.31 -7.80 9.67
N THR A 215 15.94 -8.98 9.53
CA THR A 215 17.19 -9.17 8.77
C THR A 215 16.96 -9.54 7.31
N TYR A 216 15.70 -9.71 6.87
CA TYR A 216 15.41 -10.14 5.50
C TYR A 216 16.03 -9.23 4.44
N GLU A 217 16.09 -7.92 4.71
CA GLU A 217 16.61 -6.94 3.75
C GLU A 217 18.14 -6.88 3.74
N GLU A 218 18.82 -7.45 4.75
CA GLU A 218 20.27 -7.51 4.82
C GLU A 218 20.82 -8.30 3.63
N ASN A 219 21.76 -7.70 2.91
CA ASN A 219 22.38 -8.28 1.70
C ASN A 219 21.40 -8.60 0.55
N THR A 220 20.22 -8.00 0.55
CA THR A 220 19.29 -8.08 -0.59
C THR A 220 19.16 -6.72 -1.30
N PRO A 221 18.62 -6.69 -2.53
CA PRO A 221 18.28 -5.44 -3.20
C PRO A 221 17.08 -4.70 -2.58
N TRP A 222 16.34 -5.32 -1.64
CA TRP A 222 15.19 -4.68 -0.98
C TRP A 222 15.60 -3.45 -0.19
N GLY A 223 14.84 -2.37 -0.35
CA GLY A 223 15.12 -1.09 0.30
C GLY A 223 16.33 -0.33 -0.27
N LYS A 224 17.06 -0.91 -1.23
CA LYS A 224 18.19 -0.26 -1.95
C LYS A 224 17.83 0.04 -3.39
N GLU A 225 17.43 -0.99 -4.12
CA GLU A 225 17.04 -0.94 -5.54
C GLU A 225 15.56 -1.29 -5.71
N ILE A 226 15.12 -2.34 -5.01
CA ILE A 226 13.73 -2.79 -5.00
C ILE A 226 12.98 -2.01 -3.92
N SER A 227 11.83 -1.43 -4.30
CA SER A 227 10.94 -0.65 -3.43
C SER A 227 11.64 0.43 -2.57
N SER A 228 12.82 0.89 -2.99
CA SER A 228 13.59 2.01 -2.40
C SER A 228 12.90 3.36 -2.63
N SER A 229 12.09 3.44 -3.70
CA SER A 229 11.49 4.67 -4.21
C SER A 229 10.28 5.20 -3.42
N TRP A 230 10.08 4.80 -2.16
CA TRP A 230 9.03 5.42 -1.35
C TRP A 230 9.36 6.86 -0.93
N GLY A 231 10.65 7.24 -0.87
CA GLY A 231 11.10 8.58 -0.46
C GLY A 231 11.51 9.52 -1.61
N ILE A 232 11.95 8.98 -2.75
CA ILE A 232 12.48 9.77 -3.88
C ILE A 232 11.38 10.63 -4.54
N PRO A 233 10.15 10.15 -4.79
CA PRO A 233 9.07 10.98 -5.32
C PRO A 233 8.68 12.11 -4.35
N TYR A 234 8.70 11.86 -3.04
CA TYR A 234 8.42 12.89 -2.03
C TYR A 234 9.47 14.02 -2.05
N LEU A 235 10.75 13.66 -2.11
CA LEU A 235 11.84 14.64 -2.21
C LEU A 235 11.80 15.37 -3.56
N TYR A 236 11.51 14.66 -4.65
CA TYR A 236 11.39 15.25 -5.98
C TYR A 236 10.25 16.27 -6.03
N VAL A 237 9.05 15.95 -5.54
CA VAL A 237 7.93 16.91 -5.49
C VAL A 237 8.29 18.12 -4.63
N ILE A 238 8.86 17.92 -3.45
CA ILE A 238 9.22 19.05 -2.57
C ILE A 238 10.29 19.93 -3.23
N VAL A 239 11.31 19.33 -3.83
CA VAL A 239 12.42 20.07 -4.46
C VAL A 239 11.96 20.74 -5.74
N VAL A 240 11.31 20.03 -6.65
CA VAL A 240 10.83 20.59 -7.93
C VAL A 240 9.76 21.64 -7.70
N HIS A 241 8.77 21.40 -6.83
CA HIS A 241 7.74 22.39 -6.52
C HIS A 241 8.37 23.64 -5.90
N ARG A 242 9.25 23.50 -4.89
CA ARG A 242 9.90 24.66 -4.25
C ARG A 242 10.83 25.41 -5.21
N VAL A 243 11.57 24.71 -6.06
CA VAL A 243 12.47 25.32 -7.04
C VAL A 243 11.67 25.99 -8.16
N HIS A 244 10.64 25.33 -8.71
CA HIS A 244 9.78 25.91 -9.74
C HIS A 244 9.04 27.15 -9.24
N SER A 245 8.41 27.07 -8.06
CA SER A 245 7.74 28.23 -7.46
C SER A 245 8.71 29.35 -7.11
N LEU A 246 9.95 29.03 -6.69
CA LEU A 246 10.99 30.03 -6.46
C LEU A 246 11.44 30.69 -7.77
N VAL A 247 11.61 29.92 -8.84
CA VAL A 247 11.97 30.43 -10.17
C VAL A 247 10.87 31.32 -10.73
N GLU A 248 9.60 30.91 -10.66
CA GLU A 248 8.47 31.75 -11.07
C GLU A 248 8.37 33.03 -10.21
N PHE A 249 8.55 32.92 -8.90
CA PHE A 249 8.54 34.08 -7.99
C PHE A 249 9.64 35.08 -8.36
N VAL A 250 10.86 34.62 -8.61
CA VAL A 250 11.98 35.48 -9.04
C VAL A 250 11.75 36.06 -10.43
N TRP A 251 11.22 35.25 -11.37
CA TRP A 251 10.93 35.69 -12.75
C TRP A 251 9.84 36.76 -12.81
N LEU A 252 8.85 36.70 -11.92
CA LEU A 252 7.78 37.69 -11.78
C LEU A 252 8.18 38.90 -10.91
N GLY A 253 9.47 39.05 -10.57
CA GLY A 253 10.00 40.22 -9.85
C GLY A 253 9.92 40.12 -8.32
N GLY A 254 9.65 38.94 -7.77
CA GLY A 254 9.73 38.66 -6.35
C GLY A 254 11.18 38.74 -5.83
N THR A 255 11.36 39.32 -4.65
CA THR A 255 12.67 39.45 -4.00
C THR A 255 12.81 38.43 -2.88
N VAL A 256 13.84 37.59 -2.97
CA VAL A 256 14.26 36.68 -1.90
C VAL A 256 15.24 37.44 -1.02
N ARG A 257 14.92 37.63 0.27
CA ARG A 257 15.84 38.21 1.27
C ARG A 257 16.52 37.10 2.06
#